data_AF-A0A1F5X4G6-F1
#
_entry.id   AF-A0A1F5X4G6-F1
#
_cell.length_a   1.000
_cell.length_b   1.000
_cell.length_c   1.000
_cell.angle_alpha   90.00
_cell.angle_beta   90.00
_cell.angle_gamma   90.00
#
_symmetry.space_group_name_H-M   'P 1'
#
loop_
_entity.id
_entity.type
_entity.pdbx_description
1 polymer ?
#
loop_
_entity_poly.entity_id
_entity_poly.type
_entity_poly.pdbx_seq_one_letter_code
_entity_poly.pdbx_strand_id
1 'polypeptide(L)'
;MNKVRIAVLILIVAVAAYAAGLFIYKDIKSTGEETGQEISKIADENQPQVKVEEISNDTPKPTIPPPDLTRKVVITAVMSEESKKQALEKIAEIIKSLKTNPDLFENWVELGAYMKLIGDYDGAVIYWKYAAVIRPKSFIPLANLGDLYLFNIKDTAKAEQSYISALMVGPDQSMVYEKLSELYRYFLKDDTKAKVALQDGINKNPSASDRLKYLLNNYDEDN
;
A
#
# COMPACT_ATOMS: atom_id res chain seq x y z
N MET A 1 -13.68 -33.64 -8.98
CA MET A 1 -13.90 -32.25 -9.41
C MET A 1 -13.37 -32.10 -10.83
N ASN A 2 -14.21 -31.82 -11.82
CA ASN A 2 -13.82 -31.89 -13.23
C ASN A 2 -12.79 -30.82 -13.61
N LYS A 3 -11.77 -31.20 -14.41
CA LYS A 3 -10.67 -30.32 -14.85
C LYS A 3 -11.15 -28.99 -15.45
N VAL A 4 -12.31 -29.02 -16.13
CA VAL A 4 -12.97 -27.83 -16.69
C VAL A 4 -13.44 -26.85 -15.60
N ARG A 5 -13.95 -27.34 -14.46
CA ARG A 5 -14.40 -26.48 -13.34
C ARG A 5 -13.22 -25.82 -12.62
N ILE A 6 -12.08 -26.51 -12.54
CA ILE A 6 -10.85 -25.95 -11.95
C ILE A 6 -10.27 -24.87 -12.86
N ALA A 7 -10.24 -25.09 -14.17
CA ALA A 7 -9.78 -24.10 -15.14
C ALA A 7 -10.65 -22.82 -15.14
N VAL A 8 -11.97 -22.97 -15.03
CA VAL A 8 -12.91 -21.83 -14.93
C VAL A 8 -12.69 -21.04 -13.63
N LEU A 9 -12.45 -21.72 -12.50
CA LEU A 9 -12.17 -21.03 -11.23
C LEU A 9 -10.83 -20.28 -11.24
N ILE A 10 -9.78 -20.86 -11.83
CA ILE A 10 -8.49 -20.17 -11.97
C ILE A 10 -8.62 -18.95 -12.88
N LEU A 11 -9.38 -19.07 -13.98
CA LEU A 11 -9.62 -17.95 -14.89
C LEU A 11 -10.38 -16.81 -14.19
N ILE A 12 -11.40 -17.13 -13.37
CA ILE A 12 -12.17 -16.13 -12.61
C ILE A 12 -11.28 -15.41 -11.58
N VAL A 13 -10.41 -16.13 -10.87
CA VAL A 13 -9.48 -15.52 -9.90
C VAL A 13 -8.42 -14.65 -10.59
N ALA A 14 -7.90 -15.07 -11.75
CA ALA A 14 -6.95 -14.29 -12.52
C ALA A 14 -7.59 -13.01 -13.10
N VAL A 15 -8.82 -13.09 -13.59
CA VAL A 15 -9.59 -11.93 -14.06
C VAL A 15 -9.92 -10.97 -12.91
N ALA A 16 -10.24 -11.50 -11.72
CA ALA A 16 -10.48 -10.68 -10.52
C ALA A 16 -9.22 -9.96 -10.03
N ALA A 17 -8.06 -10.63 -10.03
CA ALA A 17 -6.78 -10.03 -9.66
C ALA A 17 -6.33 -8.96 -10.69
N TYR A 18 -6.56 -9.22 -11.98
CA TYR A 18 -6.29 -8.26 -13.05
C TYR A 18 -7.23 -7.05 -12.96
N ALA A 19 -8.52 -7.26 -12.69
CA ALA A 19 -9.50 -6.18 -12.50
C ALA A 19 -9.19 -5.34 -11.25
N ALA A 20 -8.77 -5.96 -10.15
CA ALA A 20 -8.33 -5.27 -8.93
C ALA A 20 -7.06 -4.44 -9.19
N GLY A 21 -6.09 -4.99 -9.91
CA GLY A 21 -4.89 -4.27 -10.33
C GLY A 21 -5.20 -3.07 -11.24
N LEU A 22 -6.14 -3.22 -12.18
CA LEU A 22 -6.57 -2.11 -13.05
C LEU A 22 -7.40 -1.05 -12.31
N PHE A 23 -8.22 -1.44 -11.33
CA PHE A 23 -8.99 -0.50 -10.51
C PHE A 23 -8.04 0.36 -9.65
N ILE A 24 -7.06 -0.27 -9.00
CA ILE A 24 -6.01 0.44 -8.25
C ILE A 24 -5.20 1.34 -9.19
N TYR A 25 -4.84 0.88 -10.39
CA TYR A 25 -4.11 1.69 -11.37
C TYR A 25 -4.89 2.91 -11.88
N LYS A 26 -6.21 2.78 -12.11
CA LYS A 26 -7.05 3.90 -12.56
C LYS A 26 -7.28 4.94 -11.47
N ASP A 27 -7.44 4.52 -10.22
CA ASP A 27 -7.64 5.43 -9.09
C ASP A 27 -6.39 6.28 -8.81
N ILE A 28 -5.20 5.68 -8.98
CA ILE A 28 -3.90 6.38 -8.92
C ILE A 28 -3.75 7.38 -10.07
N LYS A 29 -4.22 7.05 -11.28
CA LYS A 29 -4.13 7.98 -12.42
C LYS A 29 -5.17 9.11 -12.35
N SER A 30 -6.34 8.86 -11.74
CA SER A 30 -7.39 9.85 -11.53
C SER A 30 -7.04 10.91 -10.49
N THR A 31 -6.16 10.61 -9.55
CA THR A 31 -5.74 11.52 -8.46
C THR A 31 -4.45 12.27 -8.78
N GLY A 32 -3.81 11.99 -9.92
CA GLY A 32 -2.52 12.56 -10.33
C GLY A 32 -2.58 13.72 -11.32
N GLU A 33 -3.77 14.11 -11.82
CA GLU A 33 -3.91 15.23 -12.76
C GLU A 33 -4.81 16.34 -12.17
N GLU A 34 -4.16 17.45 -11.82
CA GLU A 34 -4.67 18.81 -11.57
C GLU A 34 -5.35 19.14 -10.22
N THR A 35 -4.64 19.92 -9.39
CA THR A 35 -5.07 21.30 -9.03
C THR A 35 -3.84 22.14 -8.64
N GLY A 36 -3.12 22.58 -9.67
CA GLY A 36 -2.27 23.76 -9.61
C GLY A 36 -2.79 24.76 -10.62
N GLN A 37 -3.82 25.54 -10.26
CA GLN A 37 -4.23 26.72 -11.04
C GLN A 37 -4.59 27.90 -10.12
N GLU A 38 -3.73 28.91 -10.23
CA GLU A 38 -3.85 30.35 -10.08
C GLU A 38 -5.04 30.94 -9.30
N ILE A 39 -4.71 31.59 -8.18
CA ILE A 39 -5.47 32.74 -7.68
C ILE A 39 -4.60 33.98 -7.88
N SER A 40 -4.89 34.76 -8.93
CA SER A 40 -4.33 36.10 -9.13
C SER A 40 -5.46 37.14 -9.08
N LYS A 41 -5.25 38.12 -8.19
CA LYS A 41 -5.84 39.48 -8.12
C LYS A 41 -7.27 39.62 -7.58
N ILE A 42 -7.36 40.01 -6.29
CA ILE A 42 -7.92 41.31 -5.90
C ILE A 42 -7.01 41.88 -4.79
N ALA A 43 -6.51 43.09 -5.01
CA ALA A 43 -5.74 43.85 -4.03
C ALA A 43 -6.69 44.50 -3.02
N ASP A 44 -6.36 44.42 -1.73
CA ASP A 44 -6.76 45.45 -0.77
C ASP A 44 -5.58 45.69 0.20
N GLU A 45 -5.27 46.97 0.39
CA GLU A 45 -4.10 47.48 1.10
C GLU A 45 -4.32 47.42 2.62
N ASN A 46 -3.23 47.16 3.35
CA ASN A 46 -3.08 47.20 4.82
C ASN A 46 -3.28 45.89 5.60
N GLN A 47 -2.26 45.03 5.60
CA GLN A 47 -1.85 44.27 6.80
C GLN A 47 -0.32 44.08 6.83
N PRO A 48 0.30 44.05 8.04
CA PRO A 48 1.75 43.97 8.18
C PRO A 48 2.29 42.67 7.58
N GLN A 49 3.36 42.80 6.78
CA GLN A 49 4.03 41.68 6.13
C GLN A 49 4.65 40.75 7.18
N VAL A 50 3.91 39.71 7.58
CA VAL A 50 4.52 38.51 8.14
C VAL A 50 5.12 37.76 6.96
N LYS A 51 6.45 37.82 6.85
CA LYS A 51 7.21 37.00 5.91
C LYS A 51 6.99 35.54 6.30
N VAL A 52 5.99 34.90 5.68
CA VAL A 52 5.86 33.45 5.70
C VAL A 52 7.01 32.94 4.84
N GLU A 53 8.11 32.57 5.49
CA GLU A 53 9.14 31.79 4.83
C GLU A 53 8.49 30.47 4.42
N GLU A 54 8.38 30.28 3.11
CA GLU A 54 8.06 29.00 2.49
C GLU A 54 9.00 27.95 3.11
N ILE A 55 8.45 27.06 3.94
CA ILE A 55 9.19 25.92 4.44
C ILE A 55 9.41 25.04 3.20
N SER A 56 10.59 25.13 2.61
CA SER A 56 10.93 24.33 1.44
C SER A 56 10.65 22.86 1.78
N ASN A 57 10.05 22.12 0.84
CA ASN A 57 9.84 20.67 0.96
C ASN A 57 11.17 19.87 0.98
N ASP A 58 12.28 20.53 1.27
CA ASP A 58 13.65 20.02 1.26
C ASP A 58 14.00 19.43 2.63
N THR A 59 13.10 18.59 3.19
CA THR A 59 13.57 17.61 4.18
C THR A 59 14.67 16.81 3.51
N PRO A 60 15.92 16.81 4.03
CA PRO A 60 17.01 16.08 3.44
C PRO A 60 16.56 14.63 3.29
N LYS A 61 16.54 14.13 2.05
CA LYS A 61 16.26 12.74 1.77
C LYS A 61 17.16 11.91 2.70
N PRO A 62 16.61 10.99 3.52
CA PRO A 62 17.45 10.13 4.34
C PRO A 62 18.49 9.47 3.44
N THR A 63 19.77 9.74 3.66
CA THR A 63 20.87 9.16 2.88
C THR A 63 21.16 7.73 3.34
N ILE A 64 20.09 6.94 3.47
CA ILE A 64 20.21 5.51 3.77
C ILE A 64 20.65 4.84 2.47
N PRO A 65 21.76 4.08 2.46
CA PRO A 65 22.18 3.38 1.27
C PRO A 65 21.09 2.41 0.80
N PRO A 66 20.92 2.22 -0.51
CA PRO A 66 20.02 1.22 -1.04
C PRO A 66 20.33 -0.18 -0.48
N PRO A 67 19.31 -1.01 -0.19
CA PRO A 67 19.54 -2.37 0.25
C PRO A 67 20.24 -3.20 -0.83
N ASP A 68 20.86 -4.32 -0.43
CA ASP A 68 21.58 -5.21 -1.33
C ASP A 68 20.67 -5.84 -2.38
N LEU A 69 20.82 -5.38 -3.63
CA LEU A 69 20.12 -5.88 -4.82
C LEU A 69 20.72 -7.16 -5.41
N THR A 70 21.78 -7.70 -4.81
CA THR A 70 22.43 -8.96 -5.21
C THR A 70 22.05 -10.14 -4.33
N ARG A 71 21.21 -9.90 -3.30
CA ARG A 71 20.64 -10.93 -2.45
C ARG A 71 20.07 -12.08 -3.27
N LYS A 72 20.41 -13.30 -2.88
CA LYS A 72 19.85 -14.52 -3.47
C LYS A 72 18.33 -14.55 -3.25
N VAL A 73 17.59 -14.54 -4.35
CA VAL A 73 16.13 -14.66 -4.36
C VAL A 73 15.71 -16.07 -3.93
N VAL A 74 14.76 -16.17 -3.00
CA VAL A 74 14.21 -17.43 -2.50
C VAL A 74 12.77 -17.58 -2.98
N ILE A 75 12.45 -18.66 -3.68
CA ILE A 75 11.10 -18.91 -4.20
C ILE A 75 10.48 -20.01 -3.37
N THR A 76 9.45 -19.67 -2.60
CA THR A 76 8.71 -20.62 -1.75
C THR A 76 7.26 -20.78 -2.19
N ALA A 77 6.74 -19.83 -2.95
CA ALA A 77 5.37 -19.88 -3.46
C ALA A 77 5.21 -20.98 -4.52
N VAL A 78 4.09 -21.70 -4.44
CA VAL A 78 3.72 -22.72 -5.43
C VAL A 78 3.18 -22.04 -6.68
N MET A 79 3.89 -22.16 -7.80
CA MET A 79 3.52 -21.55 -9.07
C MET A 79 4.04 -22.37 -10.25
N SER A 80 3.50 -22.11 -11.44
CA SER A 80 4.00 -22.75 -12.67
C SER A 80 5.41 -22.27 -13.02
N GLU A 81 6.19 -23.09 -13.72
CA GLU A 81 7.53 -22.68 -14.17
C GLU A 81 7.49 -21.45 -15.08
N GLU A 82 6.43 -21.28 -15.87
CA GLU A 82 6.23 -20.09 -16.69
C GLU A 82 6.00 -18.84 -15.82
N SER A 83 5.12 -18.93 -14.82
CA SER A 83 4.89 -17.83 -13.86
C SER A 83 6.16 -17.47 -13.10
N LYS A 84 6.92 -18.48 -12.69
CA LYS A 84 8.21 -18.32 -12.01
C LYS A 84 9.22 -17.60 -12.88
N LYS A 85 9.34 -18.00 -14.15
CA LYS A 85 10.21 -17.35 -15.12
C LYS A 85 9.84 -15.88 -15.32
N GLN A 86 8.56 -15.59 -15.55
CA GLN A 86 8.07 -14.21 -15.72
C GLN A 86 8.34 -13.35 -14.48
N ALA A 87 8.11 -13.88 -13.28
CA ALA A 87 8.40 -13.18 -12.04
C ALA A 87 9.91 -12.86 -11.91
N LEU A 88 10.78 -13.82 -12.22
CA LEU A 88 12.23 -13.62 -12.18
C LEU A 88 12.73 -12.61 -13.22
N GLU A 89 12.16 -12.64 -14.44
CA GLU A 89 12.47 -11.65 -15.48
C GLU A 89 12.10 -10.23 -15.03
N LYS A 90 10.91 -10.05 -14.44
CA LYS A 90 10.53 -8.74 -13.89
C LYS A 90 11.36 -8.30 -12.71
N ILE A 91 11.69 -9.19 -11.79
CA ILE A 91 12.62 -8.88 -10.70
C ILE A 91 13.97 -8.41 -11.25
N ALA A 92 14.52 -9.09 -12.27
CA ALA A 92 15.79 -8.72 -12.88
C ALA A 92 15.74 -7.34 -13.58
N GLU A 93 14.65 -7.03 -14.28
CA GLU A 93 14.41 -5.74 -14.93
C GLU A 93 14.35 -4.60 -13.90
N ILE A 94 13.55 -4.79 -12.84
CA ILE A 94 13.41 -3.81 -11.75
C ILE A 94 14.77 -3.58 -11.07
N ILE A 95 15.51 -4.65 -10.76
CA ILE A 95 16.86 -4.55 -10.16
C ILE A 95 17.81 -3.78 -11.08
N LYS A 96 17.80 -4.03 -12.39
CA LYS A 96 18.65 -3.30 -13.35
C LYS A 96 18.33 -1.80 -13.35
N SER A 97 17.04 -1.47 -13.29
CA SER A 97 16.59 -0.08 -13.21
C SER A 97 17.05 0.58 -11.90
N LEU A 98 16.86 -0.09 -10.76
CA LEU A 98 17.28 0.41 -9.45
C LEU A 98 18.79 0.55 -9.28
N LYS A 99 19.59 -0.28 -9.95
CA LYS A 99 21.06 -0.12 -10.00
C LYS A 99 21.48 1.14 -10.77
N THR A 100 20.70 1.54 -11.77
CA THR A 100 20.94 2.78 -12.53
C THR A 100 20.44 4.00 -11.76
N ASN A 101 19.26 3.89 -11.16
CA ASN A 101 18.64 4.95 -10.39
C ASN A 101 17.93 4.38 -9.14
N PRO A 102 18.52 4.50 -7.94
CA PRO A 102 17.94 3.99 -6.71
C PRO A 102 16.78 4.86 -6.15
N ASP A 103 16.40 5.94 -6.83
CA ASP A 103 15.39 6.90 -6.34
C ASP A 103 13.98 6.63 -6.87
N LEU A 104 13.86 5.58 -7.70
CA LEU A 104 12.60 5.11 -8.27
C LEU A 104 11.76 4.41 -7.20
N PHE A 105 10.93 5.20 -6.52
CA PHE A 105 10.08 4.73 -5.42
C PHE A 105 9.16 3.58 -5.84
N GLU A 106 8.52 3.73 -6.99
CA GLU A 106 7.59 2.76 -7.57
C GLU A 106 8.28 1.41 -7.76
N ASN A 107 9.53 1.42 -8.24
CA ASN A 107 10.32 0.20 -8.43
C ASN A 107 10.65 -0.51 -7.12
N TRP A 108 10.86 0.20 -6.01
CA TRP A 108 11.06 -0.43 -4.70
C TRP A 108 9.77 -1.07 -4.18
N VAL A 109 8.63 -0.41 -4.41
CA VAL A 109 7.30 -0.95 -4.07
C VAL A 109 7.00 -2.19 -4.91
N GLU A 110 7.24 -2.15 -6.21
CA GLU A 110 7.06 -3.28 -7.12
C GLU A 110 8.01 -4.43 -6.78
N LEU A 111 9.29 -4.15 -6.50
CA LEU A 111 10.25 -5.18 -6.12
C LEU A 111 9.77 -5.92 -4.87
N GLY A 112 9.31 -5.19 -3.84
CA GLY A 112 8.73 -5.80 -2.65
C GLY A 112 7.48 -6.63 -2.95
N ALA A 113 6.62 -6.18 -3.87
CA ALA A 113 5.44 -6.91 -4.30
C ALA A 113 5.79 -8.22 -5.02
N TYR A 114 6.79 -8.20 -5.90
CA TYR A 114 7.29 -9.40 -6.55
C TYR A 114 7.96 -10.37 -5.56
N MET A 115 8.70 -9.86 -4.58
CA MET A 115 9.24 -10.68 -3.50
C MET A 115 8.13 -11.38 -2.71
N LYS A 116 7.05 -10.66 -2.35
CA LYS A 116 5.86 -11.27 -1.73
C LYS A 116 5.23 -12.33 -2.64
N LEU A 117 5.08 -12.04 -3.93
CA LEU A 117 4.47 -12.95 -4.91
C LEU A 117 5.18 -14.30 -4.99
N ILE A 118 6.52 -14.30 -4.98
CA ILE A 118 7.33 -15.53 -5.04
C ILE A 118 7.53 -16.19 -3.67
N GLY A 119 6.98 -15.61 -2.61
CA GLY A 119 7.09 -16.11 -1.24
C GLY A 119 8.40 -15.74 -0.53
N ASP A 120 9.15 -14.78 -1.08
CA ASP A 120 10.34 -14.21 -0.47
C ASP A 120 9.97 -13.06 0.49
N TYR A 121 9.38 -13.42 1.63
CA TYR A 121 8.82 -12.41 2.53
C TYR A 121 9.90 -11.53 3.18
N ASP A 122 11.11 -12.04 3.42
CA ASP A 122 12.23 -11.25 3.93
C ASP A 122 12.64 -10.17 2.92
N GLY A 123 12.73 -10.53 1.63
CA GLY A 123 12.98 -9.56 0.57
C GLY A 123 11.89 -8.49 0.50
N ALA A 124 10.62 -8.88 0.61
CA ALA A 124 9.49 -7.95 0.61
C ALA A 124 9.58 -6.95 1.77
N VAL A 125 9.90 -7.43 2.98
CA VAL A 125 10.08 -6.57 4.16
C VAL A 125 11.21 -5.56 3.93
N ILE A 126 12.36 -6.01 3.42
CA ILE A 126 13.52 -5.14 3.18
C ILE A 126 13.15 -4.00 2.21
N TYR A 127 12.59 -4.36 1.05
CA TYR A 127 12.35 -3.38 -0.01
C TYR A 127 11.20 -2.43 0.30
N TRP A 128 10.12 -2.88 0.95
CA TRP A 128 9.05 -1.97 1.38
C TRP A 128 9.44 -1.06 2.54
N LYS A 129 10.29 -1.54 3.48
CA LYS A 129 10.86 -0.63 4.49
C LYS A 129 11.72 0.45 3.86
N TYR A 130 12.54 0.10 2.86
CA TYR A 130 13.34 1.09 2.14
C TYR A 130 12.45 2.07 1.35
N ALA A 131 11.41 1.58 0.68
CA ALA A 131 10.42 2.43 -0.01
C ALA A 131 9.77 3.45 0.96
N ALA A 132 9.39 3.01 2.16
CA ALA A 132 8.84 3.88 3.19
C ALA A 132 9.85 4.95 3.67
N VAL A 133 11.14 4.63 3.72
CA VAL A 133 12.20 5.59 4.08
C VAL A 133 12.36 6.68 3.01
N ILE A 134 12.42 6.31 1.73
CA ILE A 134 12.70 7.26 0.65
C ILE A 134 11.49 8.13 0.28
N ARG A 135 10.27 7.70 0.65
CA ARG A 135 9.03 8.48 0.54
C ARG A 135 8.22 8.36 1.84
N PRO A 136 8.62 9.07 2.90
CA PRO A 136 8.02 8.93 4.24
C PRO A 136 6.56 9.40 4.32
N LYS A 137 6.06 10.15 3.33
CA LYS A 137 4.66 10.57 3.23
C LYS A 137 3.77 9.56 2.51
N SER A 138 4.32 8.45 2.00
CA SER A 138 3.54 7.42 1.32
C SER A 138 3.10 6.32 2.28
N PHE A 139 1.79 6.11 2.40
CA PHE A 139 1.22 5.03 3.22
C PHE A 139 1.34 3.65 2.56
N ILE A 140 1.53 3.59 1.23
CA ILE A 140 1.44 2.36 0.43
C ILE A 140 2.40 1.26 0.91
N PRO A 141 3.71 1.51 1.09
CA PRO A 141 4.63 0.45 1.52
C PRO A 141 4.30 -0.06 2.94
N LEU A 142 3.80 0.81 3.81
CA LEU A 142 3.41 0.47 5.19
C LEU A 142 2.14 -0.38 5.21
N ALA A 143 1.14 -0.05 4.38
CA ALA A 143 -0.06 -0.87 4.21
C ALA A 143 0.29 -2.25 3.62
N ASN A 144 1.21 -2.31 2.65
CA ASN A 144 1.70 -3.56 2.08
C ASN A 144 2.45 -4.42 3.12
N LEU A 145 3.26 -3.80 3.98
CA LEU A 145 3.89 -4.47 5.12
C LEU A 145 2.83 -5.03 6.07
N GLY A 146 1.77 -4.27 6.37
CA GLY A 146 0.66 -4.74 7.19
C GLY A 146 0.03 -6.03 6.65
N ASP A 147 -0.29 -6.06 5.35
CA ASP A 147 -0.86 -7.25 4.70
C ASP A 147 0.11 -8.43 4.74
N LEU A 148 1.40 -8.18 4.49
CA LEU A 148 2.42 -9.23 4.52
C LEU A 148 2.55 -9.83 5.92
N TYR A 149 2.60 -8.99 6.95
CA TYR A 149 2.68 -9.46 8.33
C TYR A 149 1.43 -10.25 8.71
N LEU A 150 0.24 -9.78 8.32
CA LEU A 150 -1.02 -10.43 8.67
C LEU A 150 -1.22 -11.77 7.95
N PHE A 151 -1.10 -11.77 6.62
CA PHE A 151 -1.53 -12.90 5.80
C PHE A 151 -0.42 -13.89 5.48
N ASN A 152 0.85 -13.44 5.43
CA ASN A 152 1.95 -14.28 4.98
C ASN A 152 2.86 -14.70 6.14
N ILE A 153 3.27 -13.75 7.00
CA ILE A 153 4.18 -14.00 8.13
C ILE A 153 3.41 -14.44 9.39
N LYS A 154 2.14 -14.06 9.51
CA LYS A 154 1.25 -14.33 10.67
C LYS A 154 1.69 -13.63 11.96
N ASP A 155 2.24 -12.43 11.84
CA ASP A 155 2.62 -11.56 12.95
C ASP A 155 1.60 -10.41 13.09
N THR A 156 0.57 -10.64 13.90
CA THR A 156 -0.55 -9.68 14.06
C THR A 156 -0.09 -8.37 14.70
N ALA A 157 0.90 -8.40 15.60
CA ALA A 157 1.44 -7.21 16.24
C ALA A 157 2.17 -6.30 15.23
N LYS A 158 3.01 -6.87 14.36
CA LYS A 158 3.66 -6.08 13.31
C LYS A 158 2.68 -5.62 12.24
N ALA A 159 1.63 -6.40 11.97
CA ALA A 159 0.57 -5.98 11.06
C ALA A 159 -0.17 -4.73 11.59
N GLU A 160 -0.63 -4.77 12.84
CA GLU A 160 -1.28 -3.64 13.52
C GLU A 160 -0.37 -2.41 13.51
N GLN A 161 0.90 -2.56 13.89
CA GLN A 161 1.88 -1.46 13.86
C GLN A 161 2.05 -0.86 12.46
N SER A 162 2.09 -1.71 11.42
CA SER A 162 2.28 -1.26 10.05
C SER A 162 1.07 -0.50 9.52
N TYR A 163 -0.15 -0.97 9.80
CA TYR A 163 -1.37 -0.25 9.44
C TYR A 163 -1.52 1.07 10.20
N ILE A 164 -1.21 1.10 11.51
CA ILE A 164 -1.20 2.35 12.28
C ILE A 164 -0.18 3.33 11.70
N SER A 165 1.03 2.86 11.38
CA SER A 165 2.06 3.71 10.76
C SER A 165 1.63 4.24 9.39
N ALA A 166 0.94 3.43 8.59
CA ALA A 166 0.35 3.85 7.32
C ALA A 166 -0.68 4.97 7.53
N LEU A 167 -1.55 4.86 8.54
CA LEU A 167 -2.54 5.87 8.89
C LEU A 167 -1.94 7.13 9.52
N MET A 168 -0.76 7.05 10.15
CA MET A 168 -0.05 8.24 10.63
C MET A 168 0.40 9.15 9.48
N VAL A 169 0.73 8.57 8.32
CA VAL A 169 1.21 9.32 7.14
C VAL A 169 0.12 9.55 6.09
N GLY A 170 -0.91 8.69 6.06
CA GLY A 170 -2.11 8.81 5.24
C GLY A 170 -3.37 8.67 6.10
N PRO A 171 -3.78 9.71 6.84
CA PRO A 171 -4.84 9.60 7.85
C PRO A 171 -6.26 9.44 7.30
N ASP A 172 -6.46 9.66 6.02
CA ASP A 172 -7.75 9.66 5.29
C ASP A 172 -7.97 8.41 4.43
N GLN A 173 -7.11 7.40 4.58
CA GLN A 173 -7.08 6.23 3.72
C GLN A 173 -8.07 5.15 4.16
N SER A 174 -9.31 5.21 3.65
CA SER A 174 -10.40 4.28 3.98
C SER A 174 -9.99 2.81 3.87
N MET A 175 -9.22 2.45 2.83
CA MET A 175 -8.73 1.08 2.62
C MET A 175 -7.90 0.56 3.81
N VAL A 176 -7.11 1.42 4.45
CA VAL A 176 -6.24 1.02 5.56
C VAL A 176 -7.05 0.83 6.85
N TYR A 177 -8.09 1.65 7.07
CA TYR A 177 -9.04 1.44 8.17
C TYR A 177 -9.83 0.14 8.00
N GLU A 178 -10.23 -0.22 6.78
CA GLU A 178 -10.88 -1.51 6.49
C GLU A 178 -9.97 -2.68 6.90
N LYS A 179 -8.69 -2.64 6.48
CA LYS A 179 -7.69 -3.67 6.83
C LYS A 179 -7.42 -3.75 8.33
N LEU A 180 -7.34 -2.60 9.00
CA LEU A 180 -7.15 -2.55 10.45
C LEU A 180 -8.37 -3.12 11.20
N SER A 181 -9.58 -2.82 10.72
CA SER A 181 -10.81 -3.43 11.23
C SER A 181 -10.84 -4.94 11.00
N GLU A 182 -10.41 -5.42 9.82
CA GLU A 182 -10.32 -6.85 9.50
C GLU A 182 -9.36 -7.56 10.46
N LEU A 183 -8.19 -6.97 10.71
CA LEU A 183 -7.22 -7.46 11.68
C LEU A 183 -7.86 -7.61 13.08
N TYR A 184 -8.51 -6.56 13.57
CA TYR A 184 -9.13 -6.58 14.90
C TYR A 184 -10.24 -7.62 15.00
N ARG A 185 -11.15 -7.64 14.03
CA ARG A 185 -12.29 -8.55 14.02
C ARG A 185 -11.87 -10.01 13.90
N TYR A 186 -11.11 -10.34 12.85
CA TYR A 186 -10.92 -11.73 12.47
C TYR A 186 -9.70 -12.38 13.12
N PHE A 187 -8.66 -11.61 13.43
CA PHE A 187 -7.40 -12.14 13.96
C PHE A 187 -7.22 -11.90 15.45
N LEU A 188 -7.60 -10.72 15.95
CA LEU A 188 -7.50 -10.39 17.38
C LEU A 188 -8.79 -10.62 18.17
N LYS A 189 -9.92 -10.86 17.47
CA LYS A 189 -11.25 -11.06 18.08
C LYS A 189 -11.67 -9.89 18.99
N ASP A 190 -11.32 -8.68 18.59
CA ASP A 190 -11.65 -7.44 19.29
C ASP A 190 -12.62 -6.60 18.46
N ASP A 191 -13.92 -6.91 18.61
CA ASP A 191 -14.98 -6.20 17.87
C ASP A 191 -15.09 -4.74 18.25
N THR A 192 -14.67 -4.37 19.46
CA THR A 192 -14.69 -2.97 19.90
C THR A 192 -13.69 -2.16 19.09
N LYS A 193 -12.44 -2.63 19.01
CA LYS A 193 -11.41 -1.97 18.19
C LYS A 193 -11.74 -1.99 16.70
N ALA A 194 -12.34 -3.07 16.21
CA ALA A 194 -12.76 -3.14 14.81
C ALA A 194 -13.80 -2.06 14.47
N LYS A 195 -14.89 -1.96 15.24
CA LYS A 195 -15.92 -0.92 15.05
C LYS A 195 -15.34 0.49 15.20
N VAL A 196 -14.42 0.70 16.15
CA VAL A 196 -13.70 1.98 16.31
C VAL A 196 -12.87 2.32 15.07
N ALA A 197 -12.11 1.37 14.52
CA ALA A 197 -11.32 1.62 13.31
C ALA A 197 -12.20 2.02 12.10
N LEU A 198 -13.36 1.36 11.92
CA LEU A 198 -14.31 1.76 10.88
C LEU A 198 -14.85 3.17 11.10
N GLN A 199 -15.25 3.50 12.34
CA GLN A 199 -15.77 4.82 12.68
C GLN A 199 -14.72 5.93 12.50
N ASP A 200 -13.48 5.68 12.90
CA ASP A 200 -12.37 6.61 12.71
C ASP A 200 -12.12 6.89 11.23
N GLY A 201 -12.11 5.85 10.39
CA GLY A 201 -11.99 6.02 8.94
C GLY A 201 -13.12 6.85 8.34
N ILE A 202 -14.37 6.57 8.74
CA ILE A 202 -15.54 7.37 8.34
C ILE A 202 -15.37 8.83 8.73
N ASN A 203 -14.89 9.11 9.94
CA ASN A 203 -14.70 10.47 10.43
C ASN A 203 -13.57 11.21 9.70
N LYS A 204 -12.53 10.50 9.26
CA LYS A 204 -11.37 11.09 8.56
C LYS A 204 -11.67 11.44 7.11
N ASN A 205 -12.50 10.64 6.44
CA ASN A 205 -12.93 10.93 5.07
C ASN A 205 -14.39 10.51 4.83
N PRO A 206 -15.38 11.29 5.30
CA PRO A 206 -16.79 10.92 5.21
C PRO A 206 -17.29 10.68 3.78
N SER A 207 -16.76 11.42 2.80
CA SER A 207 -17.12 11.33 1.38
C SER A 207 -16.60 10.07 0.69
N ALA A 208 -15.48 9.50 1.15
CA ALA A 208 -14.87 8.31 0.55
C ALA A 208 -14.96 7.05 1.44
N SER A 209 -15.97 7.00 2.32
CA SER A 209 -16.10 5.95 3.34
C SER A 209 -17.32 5.06 3.19
N ASP A 210 -17.92 4.99 2.00
CA ASP A 210 -19.14 4.21 1.80
C ASP A 210 -18.94 2.72 2.08
N ARG A 211 -17.76 2.17 1.75
CA ARG A 211 -17.40 0.81 2.13
C ARG A 211 -17.31 0.63 3.65
N LEU A 212 -16.71 1.59 4.37
CA LEU A 212 -16.60 1.53 5.83
C LEU A 212 -17.96 1.65 6.51
N LYS A 213 -18.83 2.55 6.03
CA LYS A 213 -20.23 2.69 6.49
C LYS A 213 -21.00 1.39 6.27
N TYR A 214 -20.84 0.76 5.10
CA TYR A 214 -21.45 -0.52 4.81
C TYR A 214 -20.98 -1.61 5.79
N LEU A 215 -19.68 -1.76 6.00
CA LEU A 215 -19.12 -2.74 6.94
C LEU A 215 -19.58 -2.50 8.39
N LEU A 216 -19.66 -1.24 8.82
CA LEU A 216 -20.10 -0.90 10.17
C LEU A 216 -21.59 -1.18 10.38
N ASN A 217 -22.44 -0.85 9.39
CA ASN A 217 -23.89 -1.06 9.48
C ASN A 217 -24.28 -2.54 9.46
N ASN A 218 -23.51 -3.40 8.77
CA ASN A 218 -23.78 -4.84 8.67
C ASN A 218 -22.88 -5.68 9.58
N TYR A 219 -22.19 -5.06 10.54
CA TYR A 219 -21.13 -5.70 11.31
C TYR A 219 -21.59 -7.00 12.00
N ASP A 220 -22.78 -6.97 12.61
CA ASP A 220 -23.31 -8.10 13.38
C ASP A 220 -24.03 -9.15 12.51
N GLU A 221 -24.29 -8.87 11.23
CA GLU A 221 -24.94 -9.80 10.27
C GLU A 221 -23.96 -10.80 9.65
N ASP A 222 -22.67 -10.48 9.63
CA ASP A 222 -21.59 -11.29 9.05
C ASP A 222 -21.04 -12.40 10.00
N ASN A 223 -21.74 -12.70 11.11
CA ASN A 223 -21.31 -13.65 12.15
C ASN A 223 -21.94 -15.05 12.04
#